data_AF-A0A815VAJ2-F1
#
_entry.id   AF-A0A815VAJ2-F1
#
_cell.length_a   1.000
_cell.length_b   1.000
_cell.length_c   1.000
_cell.angle_alpha   90.00
_cell.angle_beta   90.00
_cell.angle_gamma   90.00
#
_symmetry.space_group_name_H-M   'P 1'
#
loop_
_entity.id
_entity.type
_entity.pdbx_description
1 polymer ?
#
loop_
_entity_poly.entity_id
_entity_poly.type
_entity_poly.pdbx_seq_one_letter_code
_entity_poly.pdbx_strand_id
1 'polypeptide(L)'
;TSSVNPSFDSAPYNSIENQARLHIAKPVLMLQLEPFVSIMQFKNNVMEKISQEQHQIPAKKSTPQQVVKKDSRTTIPTFRFEANLEGLRAIIGSEYSQILDINFQDLHFDALNSKEQTAVNIILADFYVYDSNPKARFHKIISQQGNEKQLLRMNLSLYNYPKKYQMTLVDVDCDLKLQLTKLNIIFLYKHVDLVLNIIDIWETKTSIQKPPSDPNQPSTVSKTMEKLQEQVLKLRLDATFNAPSILIPINSSSNEGLFIDLGQLLIQTKFSDDPTCLLVEEQVITVKNLLTSRVHLSKTNEIVADINLLECAELHV
;
A
#
# COMPACT_ATOMS: atom_id res chain seq x y z
N THR A 1 -44.03 39.73 25.04
CA THR A 1 -43.98 38.30 24.66
C THR A 1 -43.37 38.18 23.28
N SER A 2 -42.08 37.87 23.19
CA SER A 2 -41.48 37.32 21.96
C SER A 2 -40.59 36.15 22.38
N SER A 3 -41.20 34.98 22.32
CA SER A 3 -40.61 33.68 22.64
C SER A 3 -39.96 33.10 21.39
N VAL A 4 -38.66 33.35 21.19
CA VAL A 4 -37.80 32.42 20.43
C VAL A 4 -36.37 32.55 20.97
N ASN A 5 -36.03 31.71 21.94
CA ASN A 5 -34.64 31.37 22.20
C ASN A 5 -34.20 30.39 21.10
N PRO A 6 -33.12 30.65 20.34
CA PRO A 6 -32.55 29.61 19.51
C PRO A 6 -31.98 28.50 20.42
N SER A 7 -32.50 27.28 20.28
CA SER A 7 -31.92 26.08 20.90
C SER A 7 -30.55 25.83 20.27
N PHE A 8 -29.53 25.65 21.13
CA PHE A 8 -28.15 25.34 20.77
C PHE A 8 -27.89 23.83 20.87
N ASP A 9 -28.81 22.98 20.39
CA ASP A 9 -28.67 21.52 20.50
C ASP A 9 -27.93 20.85 19.33
N SER A 10 -27.19 21.61 18.51
CA SER A 10 -26.21 21.01 17.60
C SER A 10 -25.01 21.93 17.35
N ALA A 11 -23.81 21.35 17.39
CA ALA A 11 -22.58 22.03 17.09
C ALA A 11 -22.61 22.56 15.64
N PRO A 12 -22.29 23.84 15.40
CA PRO A 12 -22.10 24.32 14.04
C PRO A 12 -20.80 23.69 13.53
N TYR A 13 -20.81 23.20 12.29
CA TYR A 13 -19.66 22.61 11.58
C TYR A 13 -19.33 21.14 11.87
N ASN A 14 -20.26 20.24 11.50
CA ASN A 14 -19.94 18.86 11.12
C ASN A 14 -19.94 18.68 9.58
N SER A 15 -19.47 19.69 8.84
CA SER A 15 -19.67 19.79 7.39
C SER A 15 -18.75 18.88 6.59
N ILE A 16 -19.02 17.58 6.59
CA ILE A 16 -18.73 16.72 5.43
C ILE A 16 -19.87 17.02 4.44
N GLU A 17 -19.57 17.79 3.40
CA GLU A 17 -20.58 18.19 2.41
C GLU A 17 -20.94 17.03 1.47
N ASN A 18 -19.96 16.16 1.16
CA ASN A 18 -20.17 14.99 0.31
C ASN A 18 -19.55 13.75 0.97
N GLN A 19 -20.35 12.71 1.16
CA GLN A 19 -19.88 11.43 1.68
C GLN A 19 -20.22 10.29 0.72
N ALA A 20 -19.25 9.42 0.46
CA ALA A 20 -19.45 8.15 -0.21
C ALA A 20 -19.04 7.01 0.73
N ARG A 21 -19.90 5.99 0.83
CA ARG A 21 -19.61 4.77 1.59
C ARG A 21 -19.73 3.57 0.68
N LEU A 22 -18.72 2.72 0.69
CA LEU A 22 -18.70 1.46 -0.02
C LEU A 22 -18.62 0.34 1.00
N HIS A 23 -19.54 -0.61 0.94
CA HIS A 23 -19.50 -1.82 1.75
C HIS A 23 -19.51 -3.03 0.83
N ILE A 24 -18.48 -3.85 0.93
CA ILE A 24 -18.32 -5.06 0.13
C ILE A 24 -18.18 -6.25 1.08
N ALA A 25 -19.13 -7.18 1.01
CA ALA A 25 -19.14 -8.37 1.84
C ALA A 25 -18.56 -9.56 1.08
N LYS A 26 -17.36 -10.00 1.48
CA LYS A 26 -16.71 -11.29 1.13
C LYS A 26 -16.81 -11.74 -0.34
N PRO A 27 -16.51 -10.90 -1.35
CA PRO A 27 -16.40 -11.33 -2.74
C PRO A 27 -15.41 -12.47 -2.91
N VAL A 28 -15.74 -13.36 -3.84
CA VAL A 28 -14.87 -14.45 -4.29
C VAL A 28 -14.47 -14.20 -5.73
N LEU A 29 -13.18 -14.08 -5.99
CA LEU A 29 -12.59 -13.98 -7.32
C LEU A 29 -11.97 -15.33 -7.68
N MET A 30 -12.38 -15.90 -8.81
CA MET A 30 -11.74 -17.08 -9.36
C MET A 30 -10.83 -16.67 -10.51
N LEU A 31 -9.54 -16.94 -10.35
CA LEU A 31 -8.47 -16.59 -11.26
C LEU A 31 -8.00 -17.86 -11.95
N GLN A 32 -8.60 -18.17 -13.11
CA GLN A 32 -8.23 -19.31 -13.95
C GLN A 32 -7.03 -18.94 -14.83
N LEU A 33 -5.95 -19.71 -14.76
CA LEU A 33 -4.70 -19.44 -15.48
C LEU A 33 -4.87 -19.46 -17.02
N GLU A 34 -5.83 -20.20 -17.56
CA GLU A 34 -6.07 -20.30 -19.01
C GLU A 34 -6.61 -18.97 -19.59
N PRO A 35 -7.65 -18.33 -19.01
CA PRO A 35 -8.02 -16.96 -19.33
C PRO A 35 -6.93 -15.91 -19.09
N PHE A 36 -5.98 -16.12 -18.16
CA PHE A 36 -4.88 -15.15 -17.97
C PHE A 36 -4.02 -15.05 -19.22
N VAL A 37 -3.78 -16.14 -19.95
CA VAL A 37 -3.10 -16.10 -21.25
C VAL A 37 -3.92 -15.29 -22.26
N SER A 38 -5.25 -15.46 -22.29
CA SER A 38 -6.13 -14.67 -23.16
C SER A 38 -6.22 -13.20 -22.77
N ILE A 39 -6.20 -12.86 -21.47
CA ILE A 39 -6.12 -11.48 -20.98
C ILE A 39 -4.76 -10.88 -21.34
N MET A 40 -3.68 -11.67 -21.28
CA MET A 40 -2.35 -11.25 -21.70
C MET A 40 -2.28 -11.05 -23.21
N GLN A 41 -2.87 -11.94 -24.01
CA GLN A 41 -2.99 -11.80 -25.47
C GLN A 41 -3.89 -10.62 -25.85
N PHE A 42 -5.01 -10.43 -25.17
CA PHE A 42 -5.89 -9.27 -25.35
C PHE A 42 -5.17 -7.98 -24.99
N LYS A 43 -4.48 -7.94 -23.85
CA LYS A 43 -3.64 -6.81 -23.45
C LYS A 43 -2.60 -6.51 -24.51
N ASN A 44 -1.90 -7.52 -25.01
CA ASN A 44 -0.88 -7.36 -26.04
C ASN A 44 -1.50 -6.83 -27.35
N ASN A 45 -2.62 -7.41 -27.81
CA ASN A 45 -3.35 -6.97 -29.00
C ASN A 45 -3.92 -5.55 -28.87
N VAL A 46 -4.43 -5.18 -27.70
CA VAL A 46 -4.93 -3.83 -27.41
C VAL A 46 -3.76 -2.85 -27.36
N MET A 47 -2.63 -3.23 -26.78
CA MET A 47 -1.42 -2.41 -26.75
C MET A 47 -0.89 -2.17 -28.16
N GLU A 48 -0.83 -3.21 -29.00
CA GLU A 48 -0.45 -3.10 -30.41
C GLU A 48 -1.39 -2.17 -31.18
N LYS A 49 -2.71 -2.27 -30.95
CA LYS A 49 -3.69 -1.37 -31.59
C LYS A 49 -3.56 0.08 -31.12
N ILE A 50 -3.32 0.32 -29.84
CA ILE A 50 -3.10 1.67 -29.29
C ILE A 50 -1.80 2.27 -29.86
N SER A 51 -0.75 1.46 -30.08
CA SER A 51 0.47 1.91 -30.76
C SER A 51 0.27 2.23 -32.24
N GLN A 52 -0.69 1.57 -32.91
CA GLN A 52 -1.03 1.83 -34.32
C GLN A 52 -1.97 3.03 -34.52
N GLU A 53 -2.86 3.32 -33.57
CA GLU A 53 -3.81 4.44 -33.67
C GLU A 53 -3.18 5.83 -33.41
N GLN A 54 -1.94 5.91 -32.90
CA GLN A 54 -1.24 7.19 -32.71
C GLN A 54 -0.81 7.90 -34.01
N HIS A 55 -0.99 7.29 -35.20
CA HIS A 55 -0.55 7.88 -36.47
C HIS A 55 -1.63 8.58 -37.31
N GLN A 56 -2.89 8.69 -36.87
CA GLN A 56 -3.91 9.43 -37.64
C GLN A 56 -4.97 10.13 -36.77
N ILE A 57 -4.74 11.40 -36.41
CA ILE A 57 -5.82 12.34 -36.07
C ILE A 57 -5.58 13.69 -36.78
N PRO A 58 -6.48 14.14 -37.67
CA PRO A 58 -6.38 15.44 -38.34
C PRO A 58 -6.84 16.60 -37.44
N ALA A 59 -6.08 17.70 -37.49
CA ALA A 59 -6.31 18.91 -36.70
C ALA A 59 -7.61 19.66 -37.09
N LYS A 60 -8.47 19.95 -36.11
CA LYS A 60 -9.54 20.95 -36.22
C LYS A 60 -9.29 22.11 -35.26
N LYS A 61 -9.30 23.32 -35.83
CA LYS A 61 -9.10 24.62 -35.18
C LYS A 61 -10.28 24.97 -34.25
N SER A 62 -9.99 25.47 -33.05
CA SER A 62 -10.97 26.05 -32.12
C SER A 62 -10.71 27.55 -31.93
N THR A 63 -11.79 28.33 -32.05
CA THR A 63 -11.87 29.79 -31.87
C THR A 63 -12.00 30.15 -30.37
N PRO A 64 -11.54 31.33 -29.92
CA PRO A 64 -11.51 31.67 -28.49
C PRO A 64 -12.88 32.14 -27.99
N GLN A 65 -13.37 31.55 -26.89
CA GLN A 65 -14.50 32.08 -26.14
C GLN A 65 -14.06 32.74 -24.82
N GLN A 66 -14.80 33.79 -24.49
CA GLN A 66 -14.49 34.85 -23.55
C GLN A 66 -14.41 34.42 -22.08
N VAL A 67 -13.52 35.10 -21.37
CA VAL A 67 -13.33 35.08 -19.92
C VAL A 67 -14.58 35.65 -19.23
N VAL A 68 -15.31 34.79 -18.51
CA VAL A 68 -16.24 35.24 -17.47
C VAL A 68 -15.52 35.11 -16.13
N LYS A 69 -15.18 36.26 -15.55
CA LYS A 69 -14.75 36.36 -14.15
C LYS A 69 -15.90 35.86 -13.27
N LYS A 70 -15.71 34.73 -12.59
CA LYS A 70 -16.61 34.28 -11.54
C LYS A 70 -15.98 34.58 -10.17
N ASP A 71 -16.80 35.24 -9.38
CA ASP A 71 -16.51 35.78 -8.05
C ASP A 71 -16.08 34.69 -7.06
N SER A 72 -15.29 35.15 -6.11
CA SER A 72 -14.68 34.48 -4.97
C SER A 72 -15.69 33.80 -4.03
N ARG A 73 -15.22 32.72 -3.39
CA ARG A 73 -15.86 31.89 -2.32
C ARG A 73 -16.65 30.65 -2.76
N THR A 74 -16.05 29.78 -3.56
CA THR A 74 -16.40 28.34 -3.49
C THR A 74 -15.49 27.68 -2.46
N THR A 75 -16.01 27.50 -1.25
CA THR A 75 -15.48 26.54 -0.27
C THR A 75 -15.33 25.20 -0.99
N ILE A 76 -14.12 24.64 -1.03
CA ILE A 76 -13.92 23.27 -1.52
C ILE A 76 -14.67 22.37 -0.54
N PRO A 77 -15.66 21.57 -0.98
CA PRO A 77 -16.41 20.68 -0.11
C PRO A 77 -15.46 19.74 0.61
N THR A 78 -15.65 19.56 1.91
CA THR A 78 -15.06 18.42 2.61
C THR A 78 -15.69 17.15 2.05
N PHE A 79 -14.88 16.29 1.42
CA PHE A 79 -15.30 15.00 0.90
C PHE A 79 -14.77 13.88 1.79
N ARG A 80 -15.62 12.93 2.16
CA ARG A 80 -15.20 11.71 2.85
C ARG A 80 -15.58 10.48 2.05
N PHE A 81 -14.62 9.61 1.80
CA PHE A 81 -14.84 8.30 1.21
C PHE A 81 -14.44 7.22 2.20
N GLU A 82 -15.41 6.40 2.57
CA GLU A 82 -15.21 5.26 3.46
C GLU A 82 -15.49 3.97 2.69
N ALA A 83 -14.57 3.01 2.72
CA ALA A 83 -14.76 1.69 2.15
C ALA A 83 -14.46 0.61 3.20
N ASN A 84 -15.42 -0.28 3.40
CA ASN A 84 -15.33 -1.44 4.28
C ASN A 84 -15.45 -2.71 3.44
N LEU A 85 -14.39 -3.51 3.44
CA LEU A 85 -14.34 -4.81 2.79
C LEU A 85 -14.20 -5.87 3.88
N GLU A 86 -15.30 -6.53 4.24
CA GLU A 86 -15.31 -7.58 5.28
C GLU A 86 -14.35 -8.73 4.96
N GLY A 87 -14.15 -9.00 3.67
CA GLY A 87 -13.11 -9.90 3.22
C GLY A 87 -13.06 -9.99 1.71
N LEU A 88 -11.99 -10.56 1.19
CA LEU A 88 -11.83 -10.86 -0.23
C LEU A 88 -11.11 -12.18 -0.35
N ARG A 89 -11.71 -13.12 -1.07
CA ARG A 89 -11.09 -14.42 -1.37
C ARG A 89 -10.75 -14.48 -2.85
N ALA A 90 -9.48 -14.69 -3.16
CA ALA A 90 -8.99 -14.92 -4.52
C ALA A 90 -8.45 -16.34 -4.63
N ILE A 91 -9.04 -17.14 -5.52
CA ILE A 91 -8.63 -18.53 -5.77
C ILE A 91 -7.90 -18.57 -7.10
N ILE A 92 -6.65 -19.00 -7.10
CA ILE A 92 -5.83 -19.17 -8.31
C ILE A 92 -5.80 -20.65 -8.66
N GLY A 93 -6.09 -20.99 -9.92
CA GLY A 93 -6.08 -22.38 -10.37
C GLY A 93 -6.22 -22.55 -11.88
N SER A 94 -6.24 -23.80 -12.31
CA SER A 94 -6.69 -24.23 -13.65
C SER A 94 -8.15 -24.68 -13.61
N GLU A 95 -8.70 -25.06 -14.75
CA GLU A 95 -10.01 -25.72 -14.83
C GLU A 95 -10.07 -27.01 -13.97
N TYR A 96 -8.93 -27.69 -13.80
CA TYR A 96 -8.84 -29.02 -13.17
C TYR A 96 -8.32 -28.99 -11.73
N SER A 97 -7.70 -27.90 -11.28
CA SER A 97 -7.08 -27.83 -9.95
C SER A 97 -6.94 -26.42 -9.41
N GLN A 98 -7.25 -26.24 -8.13
CA GLN A 98 -6.89 -25.03 -7.39
C GLN A 98 -5.45 -25.14 -6.90
N ILE A 99 -4.71 -24.04 -7.01
CA ILE A 99 -3.28 -23.97 -6.64
C ILE A 99 -3.15 -23.17 -5.34
N LEU A 100 -3.76 -21.98 -5.28
CA LEU A 100 -3.67 -21.07 -4.13
C LEU A 100 -5.03 -20.49 -3.77
N ASP A 101 -5.22 -20.27 -2.48
CA ASP A 101 -6.40 -19.59 -1.91
C ASP A 101 -5.92 -18.41 -1.04
N ILE A 102 -6.08 -17.21 -1.58
CA ILE A 102 -5.62 -15.94 -1.02
C ILE A 102 -6.80 -15.26 -0.35
N ASN A 103 -6.64 -14.84 0.90
CA ASN A 103 -7.71 -14.23 1.67
C ASN A 103 -7.23 -12.95 2.35
N PHE A 104 -8.02 -11.91 2.23
CA PHE A 104 -7.93 -10.68 3.00
C PHE A 104 -9.15 -10.62 3.93
N GLN A 105 -8.95 -10.19 5.17
CA GLN A 105 -10.04 -10.02 6.15
C GLN A 105 -10.08 -8.58 6.64
N ASP A 106 -11.30 -8.03 6.70
CA ASP A 106 -11.63 -6.73 7.27
C ASP A 106 -10.63 -5.62 6.89
N LEU A 107 -10.69 -5.21 5.62
CA LEU A 107 -10.00 -4.02 5.13
C LEU A 107 -10.91 -2.80 5.29
N HIS A 108 -10.49 -1.86 6.14
CA HIS A 108 -11.11 -0.55 6.30
C HIS A 108 -10.24 0.51 5.64
N PHE A 109 -10.86 1.33 4.79
CA PHE A 109 -10.27 2.49 4.15
C PHE A 109 -11.12 3.71 4.45
N ASP A 110 -10.51 4.78 4.93
CA ASP A 110 -11.20 6.05 5.16
C ASP A 110 -10.31 7.19 4.66
N ALA A 111 -10.82 7.94 3.69
CA ALA A 111 -10.15 9.12 3.15
C ALA A 111 -11.02 10.34 3.40
N LEU A 112 -10.45 11.34 4.05
CA LEU A 112 -11.04 12.63 4.29
C LEU A 112 -10.24 13.68 3.54
N ASN A 113 -10.88 14.41 2.63
CA ASN A 113 -10.28 15.56 1.99
C ASN A 113 -11.01 16.82 2.44
N SER A 114 -10.29 17.72 3.10
CA SER A 114 -10.79 19.02 3.54
C SER A 114 -9.89 20.14 3.00
N LYS A 115 -10.30 21.40 3.18
CA LYS A 115 -9.51 22.55 2.76
C LYS A 115 -8.15 22.62 3.47
N GLU A 116 -8.08 22.19 4.72
CA GLU A 116 -6.91 22.34 5.59
C GLU A 116 -6.06 21.08 5.65
N GLN A 117 -6.65 19.92 5.37
CA GLN A 117 -5.97 18.62 5.50
C GLN A 117 -6.60 17.58 4.58
N THR A 118 -5.77 16.74 3.97
CA THR A 118 -6.16 15.46 3.39
C THR A 118 -5.64 14.34 4.29
N ALA A 119 -6.52 13.52 4.85
CA ALA A 119 -6.18 12.40 5.70
C ALA A 119 -6.61 11.08 5.06
N VAL A 120 -5.77 10.05 5.14
CA VAL A 120 -6.07 8.69 4.68
C VAL A 120 -5.72 7.70 5.78
N ASN A 121 -6.66 6.85 6.16
CA ASN A 121 -6.49 5.77 7.11
C ASN A 121 -6.78 4.43 6.43
N ILE A 122 -5.86 3.48 6.57
CA ILE A 122 -6.01 2.11 6.06
C ILE A 122 -5.73 1.14 7.21
N ILE A 123 -6.65 0.22 7.44
CA ILE A 123 -6.51 -0.85 8.44
C ILE A 123 -6.86 -2.16 7.76
N LEU A 124 -5.96 -3.14 7.81
CA LEU A 124 -6.21 -4.51 7.38
C LEU A 124 -6.11 -5.41 8.60
N ALA A 125 -7.15 -6.19 8.88
CA ALA A 125 -7.14 -7.09 10.03
C ALA A 125 -6.21 -8.28 9.82
N ASP A 126 -6.37 -9.02 8.73
CA ASP A 126 -5.59 -10.23 8.46
C ASP A 126 -5.39 -10.48 6.96
N PHE A 127 -4.32 -11.21 6.65
CA PHE A 127 -3.99 -11.71 5.31
C PHE A 127 -3.38 -13.10 5.45
N TYR A 128 -3.92 -14.04 4.67
CA TYR A 128 -3.36 -15.38 4.63
C TYR A 128 -3.52 -16.01 3.25
N VAL A 129 -2.56 -16.88 2.94
CA VAL A 129 -2.52 -17.63 1.70
C VAL A 129 -2.43 -19.10 2.03
N TYR A 130 -3.33 -19.90 1.47
CA TYR A 130 -3.33 -21.34 1.57
C TYR A 130 -2.88 -22.01 0.28
N ASP A 131 -2.18 -23.12 0.43
CA ASP A 131 -1.94 -24.12 -0.59
C ASP A 131 -3.20 -24.98 -0.75
N SER A 132 -3.82 -24.93 -1.92
CA SER A 132 -5.06 -25.67 -2.17
C SER A 132 -4.84 -27.18 -2.36
N ASN A 133 -3.59 -27.66 -2.41
CA ASN A 133 -3.32 -29.08 -2.53
C ASN A 133 -3.66 -29.81 -1.21
N PRO A 134 -4.62 -30.75 -1.21
CA PRO A 134 -5.04 -31.44 0.01
C PRO A 134 -3.92 -32.32 0.63
N LYS A 135 -2.94 -32.75 -0.17
CA LYS A 135 -1.80 -33.55 0.27
C LYS A 135 -0.60 -32.70 0.69
N ALA A 136 -0.69 -31.37 0.60
CA ALA A 136 0.39 -30.49 1.04
C ALA A 136 0.63 -30.69 2.54
N ARG A 137 1.90 -30.68 2.96
CA ARG A 137 2.24 -30.64 4.38
C ARG A 137 2.08 -29.22 4.94
N PHE A 138 2.44 -28.23 4.13
CA PHE A 138 2.39 -26.80 4.47
C PHE A 138 1.17 -26.18 3.79
N HIS A 139 0.01 -26.26 4.44
CA HIS A 139 -1.21 -25.64 3.92
C HIS A 139 -1.17 -24.13 4.03
N LYS A 140 -0.75 -23.57 5.17
CA LYS A 140 -0.71 -22.11 5.36
C LYS A 140 0.65 -21.56 4.89
N ILE A 141 0.69 -20.98 3.70
CA ILE A 141 1.90 -20.46 3.06
C ILE A 141 2.23 -19.08 3.62
N ILE A 142 1.23 -18.22 3.76
CA ILE A 142 1.40 -16.89 4.37
C ILE A 142 0.39 -16.74 5.49
N SER A 143 0.84 -16.20 6.61
CA SER A 143 -0.01 -15.90 7.75
C SER A 143 0.56 -14.81 8.62
N GLN A 144 -0.30 -14.06 9.31
CA GLN A 144 0.15 -13.21 10.40
C GLN A 144 0.73 -14.05 11.55
N GLN A 145 1.86 -13.58 12.10
CA GLN A 145 2.49 -14.12 13.28
C GLN A 145 2.08 -13.29 14.51
N GLY A 146 1.72 -13.97 15.61
CA GLY A 146 1.34 -13.34 16.87
C GLY A 146 -0.16 -13.07 17.01
N ASN A 147 -0.55 -12.51 18.16
CA ASN A 147 -1.95 -12.29 18.55
C ASN A 147 -2.44 -10.86 18.26
N GLU A 148 -1.75 -10.12 17.39
CA GLU A 148 -2.16 -8.78 17.02
C GLU A 148 -3.47 -8.83 16.21
N LYS A 149 -4.34 -7.83 16.41
CA LYS A 149 -5.66 -7.82 15.76
C LYS A 149 -5.64 -7.24 14.34
N GLN A 150 -4.55 -6.60 13.95
CA GLN A 150 -4.43 -5.84 12.72
C GLN A 150 -3.06 -6.06 12.13
N LEU A 151 -3.01 -6.55 10.90
CA LEU A 151 -1.78 -6.78 10.15
C LEU A 151 -1.13 -5.49 9.69
N LEU A 152 -1.94 -4.55 9.18
CA LEU A 152 -1.47 -3.29 8.62
C LEU A 152 -2.30 -2.14 9.17
N ARG A 153 -1.63 -1.09 9.61
CA ARG A 153 -2.22 0.21 9.92
C ARG A 153 -1.40 1.31 9.27
N MET A 154 -2.06 2.14 8.47
CA MET A 154 -1.45 3.30 7.84
C MET A 154 -2.31 4.53 8.11
N ASN A 155 -1.69 5.60 8.58
CA ASN A 155 -2.31 6.92 8.72
C ASN A 155 -1.44 7.93 7.98
N LEU A 156 -2.00 8.56 6.97
CA LEU A 156 -1.37 9.62 6.19
C LEU A 156 -2.15 10.91 6.43
N SER A 157 -1.45 12.00 6.72
CA SER A 157 -2.02 13.34 6.85
C SER A 157 -1.19 14.32 6.06
N LEU A 158 -1.78 14.87 5.00
CA LEU A 158 -1.23 15.96 4.20
C LEU A 158 -1.89 17.26 4.66
N TYR A 159 -1.08 18.20 5.13
CA TYR A 159 -1.57 19.48 5.64
C TYR A 159 -1.50 20.56 4.55
N ASN A 160 -2.65 21.14 4.23
CA ASN A 160 -2.82 22.14 3.17
C ASN A 160 -2.94 23.56 3.74
N TYR A 161 -2.13 23.90 4.75
CA TYR A 161 -2.15 25.23 5.34
C TYR A 161 -1.56 26.28 4.39
N PRO A 162 -2.11 27.51 4.32
CA PRO A 162 -1.44 28.61 3.66
C PRO A 162 -0.10 28.87 4.37
N LYS A 163 1.01 28.93 3.63
CA LYS A 163 2.39 29.12 4.16
C LYS A 163 2.59 30.28 5.16
N LYS A 164 1.60 31.17 5.30
CA LYS A 164 1.56 32.29 6.26
C LYS A 164 1.21 31.88 7.71
N TYR A 165 0.74 30.64 7.92
CA TYR A 165 0.32 30.12 9.22
C TYR A 165 1.25 29.03 9.79
N GLN A 166 2.32 28.67 9.07
CA GLN A 166 3.39 27.83 9.63
C GLN A 166 4.13 28.68 10.65
N MET A 167 3.88 28.41 11.93
CA MET A 167 4.32 29.24 13.05
C MET A 167 5.60 28.69 13.68
N THR A 168 5.93 27.42 13.42
CA THR A 168 7.08 26.73 14.03
C THR A 168 7.88 25.93 12.99
N LEU A 169 9.19 25.75 13.21
CA LEU A 169 10.06 24.92 12.36
C LEU A 169 9.60 23.44 12.27
N VAL A 170 8.80 22.99 13.26
CA VAL A 170 8.24 21.64 13.44
C VAL A 170 6.93 21.40 12.66
N ASP A 171 6.35 22.44 12.04
CA ASP A 171 5.18 22.27 11.19
C ASP A 171 5.58 21.47 9.94
N VAL A 172 4.98 20.28 9.78
CA VAL A 172 5.24 19.36 8.67
C VAL A 172 4.15 19.47 7.63
N ASP A 173 4.53 19.30 6.36
CA ASP A 173 3.57 19.29 5.26
C ASP A 173 2.88 17.93 5.17
N CYS A 174 3.57 16.86 5.57
CA CYS A 174 3.07 15.48 5.53
C CYS A 174 3.47 14.70 6.80
N ASP A 175 2.53 13.96 7.38
CA ASP A 175 2.76 13.01 8.49
C ASP A 175 2.27 11.62 8.06
N LEU A 176 3.18 10.65 8.01
CA LEU A 176 2.93 9.26 7.66
C LEU A 176 3.32 8.35 8.82
N LYS A 177 2.31 7.68 9.40
CA LYS A 177 2.48 6.60 10.37
C LYS A 177 2.14 5.28 9.73
N LEU A 178 3.07 4.33 9.78
CA LEU A 178 2.91 3.00 9.19
C LEU A 178 3.29 1.93 10.21
N GLN A 179 2.42 0.96 10.40
CA GLN A 179 2.67 -0.19 11.26
C GLN A 179 2.33 -1.45 10.47
N LEU A 180 3.31 -2.35 10.32
CA LEU A 180 3.09 -3.68 9.79
C LEU A 180 3.49 -4.72 10.83
N THR A 181 2.57 -5.65 11.09
CA THR A 181 2.79 -6.83 11.91
C THR A 181 3.58 -7.89 11.17
N LYS A 182 4.27 -8.73 11.93
CA LYS A 182 5.09 -9.80 11.40
C LYS A 182 4.24 -10.82 10.63
N LEU A 183 4.69 -11.17 9.43
CA LEU A 183 4.13 -12.25 8.62
C LEU A 183 5.06 -13.47 8.67
N ASN A 184 4.49 -14.65 8.89
CA ASN A 184 5.11 -15.93 8.61
C ASN A 184 4.91 -16.29 7.14
N ILE A 185 5.99 -16.53 6.42
CA ILE A 185 6.00 -16.95 5.03
C ILE A 185 6.72 -18.29 4.93
N ILE A 186 6.07 -19.30 4.35
CA ILE A 186 6.68 -20.59 4.01
C ILE A 186 6.99 -20.60 2.53
N PHE A 187 8.26 -20.59 2.19
CA PHE A 187 8.72 -20.57 0.81
C PHE A 187 8.92 -21.99 0.29
N LEU A 188 8.06 -22.44 -0.62
CA LEU A 188 8.15 -23.74 -1.25
C LEU A 188 8.62 -23.59 -2.70
N TYR A 189 9.56 -24.44 -3.13
CA TYR A 189 10.10 -24.41 -4.49
C TYR A 189 9.03 -24.50 -5.58
N LYS A 190 7.96 -25.27 -5.36
CA LYS A 190 6.85 -25.42 -6.34
C LYS A 190 6.12 -24.12 -6.68
N HIS A 191 6.25 -23.08 -5.84
CA HIS A 191 5.64 -21.77 -6.05
C HIS A 191 6.62 -20.75 -6.63
N VAL A 192 7.91 -21.10 -6.79
CA VAL A 192 8.96 -20.19 -7.29
C VAL A 192 8.62 -19.69 -8.68
N ASP A 193 8.25 -20.58 -9.60
CA ASP A 193 7.91 -20.20 -10.99
C ASP A 193 6.71 -19.26 -11.03
N LEU A 194 5.70 -19.49 -10.17
CA LEU A 194 4.53 -18.62 -10.06
C LEU A 194 4.93 -17.22 -9.57
N VAL A 195 5.77 -17.14 -8.55
CA VAL A 195 6.24 -15.85 -8.02
C VAL A 195 7.11 -15.12 -9.04
N LEU A 196 8.05 -15.80 -9.69
CA LEU A 196 8.91 -15.22 -10.72
C LEU A 196 8.09 -14.68 -11.90
N ASN A 197 7.08 -15.43 -12.36
CA ASN A 197 6.18 -14.96 -13.42
C ASN A 197 5.38 -13.72 -12.97
N ILE A 198 4.94 -13.66 -11.72
CA ILE A 198 4.24 -12.48 -11.20
C ILE A 198 5.18 -11.27 -11.13
N ILE A 199 6.43 -11.45 -10.66
CA ILE A 199 7.43 -10.38 -10.60
C ILE A 199 7.71 -9.85 -12.01
N ASP A 200 7.93 -10.73 -12.98
CA ASP A 200 8.14 -10.34 -14.38
C ASP A 200 6.95 -9.53 -14.94
N ILE A 201 5.71 -9.93 -14.60
CA ILE A 201 4.51 -9.15 -14.94
C ILE A 201 4.53 -7.76 -14.30
N TRP A 202 4.98 -7.62 -13.05
CA TRP A 202 5.03 -6.34 -12.35
C TRP A 202 6.11 -5.43 -12.95
N GLU A 203 7.31 -5.96 -13.19
CA GLU A 203 8.39 -5.25 -13.86
C GLU A 203 7.96 -4.78 -15.26
N THR A 204 7.35 -5.67 -16.04
CA THR A 204 6.84 -5.34 -17.37
C THR A 204 5.72 -4.28 -17.31
N LYS A 205 4.80 -4.35 -16.35
CA LYS A 205 3.75 -3.33 -16.16
C LYS A 205 4.31 -1.97 -15.77
N THR A 206 5.31 -1.91 -14.90
CA THR A 206 5.95 -0.64 -14.51
C THR A 206 6.73 0.01 -15.66
N SER A 207 7.27 -0.79 -16.59
CA SER A 207 7.92 -0.28 -17.79
C SER A 207 6.91 0.28 -18.82
N ILE A 208 5.74 -0.34 -18.96
CA ILE A 208 4.67 0.06 -19.90
C ILE A 208 3.78 1.19 -19.36
N GLN A 209 3.62 1.30 -18.04
CA GLN A 209 2.89 2.39 -17.39
C GLN A 209 3.72 3.67 -17.20
N LYS A 210 5.02 3.66 -17.51
CA LYS A 210 5.70 4.91 -17.80
C LYS A 210 4.96 5.51 -19.00
N PRO A 211 4.25 6.65 -18.85
CA PRO A 211 3.74 7.34 -20.03
C PRO A 211 4.94 7.55 -20.97
N PRO A 212 4.77 7.46 -22.30
CA PRO A 212 5.82 7.94 -23.19
C PRO A 212 6.15 9.35 -22.72
N SER A 213 7.36 9.52 -22.17
CA SER A 213 7.90 10.82 -21.85
C SER A 213 8.11 11.51 -23.19
N ASP A 214 7.04 12.03 -23.78
CA ASP A 214 7.16 13.06 -24.79
C ASP A 214 7.88 14.20 -24.06
N PRO A 215 9.13 14.54 -24.42
CA PRO A 215 9.87 15.60 -23.75
C PRO A 215 9.14 16.94 -23.79
N ASN A 216 8.08 17.07 -24.61
CA ASN A 216 7.25 18.26 -24.74
C ASN A 216 5.91 18.22 -23.99
N GLN A 217 5.51 17.09 -23.37
CA GLN A 217 4.28 17.02 -22.57
C GLN A 217 4.52 16.28 -21.25
N PRO A 218 4.87 17.01 -20.18
CA PRO A 218 5.07 16.36 -18.90
C PRO A 218 3.70 15.90 -18.36
N SER A 219 3.62 14.60 -18.05
CA SER A 219 2.42 13.96 -17.52
C SER A 219 1.97 14.67 -16.23
N THR A 220 0.66 14.77 -15.98
CA THR A 220 0.14 15.51 -14.82
C THR A 220 0.70 14.99 -13.48
N VAL A 221 1.09 13.71 -13.42
CA VAL A 221 1.73 13.08 -12.26
C VAL A 221 3.21 13.48 -12.16
N SER A 222 3.95 13.49 -13.28
CA SER A 222 5.35 13.97 -13.32
C SER A 222 5.45 15.46 -12.99
N LYS A 223 4.56 16.31 -13.53
CA LYS A 223 4.51 17.74 -13.17
C LYS A 223 4.21 17.97 -11.70
N THR A 224 3.42 17.09 -11.10
CA THR A 224 3.09 17.16 -9.68
C THR A 224 4.30 16.72 -8.85
N MET A 225 4.96 15.59 -9.18
CA MET A 225 6.21 15.18 -8.55
C MET A 225 7.34 16.20 -8.73
N GLU A 226 7.48 16.82 -9.89
CA GLU A 226 8.45 17.87 -10.19
C GLU A 226 8.13 19.15 -9.38
N LYS A 227 6.87 19.60 -9.32
CA LYS A 227 6.47 20.71 -8.45
C LYS A 227 6.61 20.42 -6.96
N LEU A 228 6.48 19.14 -6.57
CA LEU A 228 6.72 18.66 -5.21
C LEU A 228 8.22 18.48 -4.92
N GLN A 229 9.08 18.33 -5.94
CA GLN A 229 10.53 18.38 -5.79
C GLN A 229 11.05 19.83 -5.74
N GLU A 230 10.40 20.76 -6.45
CA GLU A 230 10.69 22.20 -6.39
C GLU A 230 10.26 22.85 -5.06
N GLN A 231 9.34 22.22 -4.31
CA GLN A 231 8.96 22.63 -2.95
C GLN A 231 9.55 21.65 -1.94
N VAL A 232 10.41 22.12 -1.04
CA VAL A 232 10.90 21.30 0.08
C VAL A 232 9.70 20.92 0.96
N LEU A 233 9.18 19.71 0.77
CA LEU A 233 8.13 19.12 1.60
C LEU A 233 8.78 18.61 2.89
N LYS A 234 8.28 19.07 4.03
CA LYS A 234 8.66 18.52 5.33
C LYS A 234 7.85 17.27 5.62
N LEU A 235 8.48 16.10 5.54
CA LEU A 235 7.84 14.81 5.80
C LEU A 235 8.19 14.34 7.22
N ARG A 236 7.18 13.99 8.02
CA ARG A 236 7.37 13.17 9.22
C ARG A 236 7.02 11.73 8.88
N LEU A 237 8.02 10.86 8.93
CA LEU A 237 7.84 9.42 8.77
C LEU A 237 8.05 8.72 10.11
N ASP A 238 7.04 7.95 10.54
CA ASP A 238 7.12 7.03 11.67
C ASP A 238 6.61 5.67 11.21
N ALA A 239 7.54 4.85 10.71
CA ALA A 239 7.23 3.53 10.17
C ALA A 239 7.89 2.44 11.02
N THR A 240 7.05 1.52 11.51
CA THR A 240 7.46 0.28 12.18
C THR A 240 7.04 -0.90 11.32
N PHE A 241 8.01 -1.61 10.78
CA PHE A 241 7.79 -2.79 9.96
C PHE A 241 8.39 -3.99 10.69
N ASN A 242 7.54 -4.80 11.30
CA ASN A 242 7.96 -6.10 11.80
C ASN A 242 8.14 -7.00 10.58
N ALA A 243 9.39 -7.19 10.16
CA ALA A 243 9.70 -7.85 8.92
C ALA A 243 9.31 -9.34 8.98
N PRO A 244 8.97 -9.93 7.83
CA PRO A 244 8.46 -11.29 7.82
C PRO A 244 9.53 -12.30 8.25
N SER A 245 9.08 -13.36 8.91
CA SER A 245 9.82 -14.59 9.12
C SER A 245 9.60 -15.53 7.94
N ILE A 246 10.67 -16.01 7.34
CA ILE A 246 10.65 -16.87 6.17
C ILE A 246 11.16 -18.25 6.57
N LEU A 247 10.34 -19.28 6.36
CA LEU A 247 10.72 -20.68 6.49
C LEU A 247 10.92 -21.27 5.08
N ILE A 248 12.10 -21.82 4.83
CA ILE A 248 12.46 -22.50 3.59
C ILE A 248 12.75 -23.98 3.91
N PRO A 249 11.75 -24.87 3.78
CA PRO A 249 11.97 -26.30 3.92
C PRO A 249 12.93 -26.84 2.86
N ILE A 250 13.75 -27.85 3.19
CA ILE A 250 14.63 -28.52 2.21
C ILE A 250 13.81 -29.11 1.05
N ASN A 251 12.62 -29.64 1.36
CA ASN A 251 11.63 -30.07 0.39
C ASN A 251 10.22 -29.92 0.97
N SER A 252 9.19 -30.09 0.13
CA SER A 252 7.78 -29.86 0.49
C SER A 252 7.21 -30.76 1.60
N SER A 253 7.94 -31.80 2.01
CA SER A 253 7.54 -32.74 3.06
C SER A 253 8.56 -32.83 4.21
N SER A 254 9.67 -32.08 4.13
CA SER A 254 10.80 -32.16 5.05
C SER A 254 10.44 -31.56 6.41
N ASN A 255 11.00 -32.16 7.46
CA ASN A 255 11.01 -31.55 8.79
C ASN A 255 12.19 -30.57 8.93
N GLU A 256 13.18 -30.63 8.05
CA GLU A 256 14.34 -29.75 8.11
C GLU A 256 14.19 -28.60 7.13
N GLY A 257 14.63 -27.41 7.55
CA GLY A 257 14.59 -26.20 6.75
C GLY A 257 15.51 -25.10 7.28
N LEU A 258 15.54 -24.01 6.55
CA LEU A 258 16.17 -22.75 6.93
C LEU A 258 15.08 -21.79 7.42
N PHE A 259 15.27 -21.20 8.58
CA PHE A 259 14.43 -20.13 9.10
C PHE A 259 15.19 -18.82 9.06
N ILE A 260 14.55 -17.77 8.56
CA ILE A 260 15.11 -16.44 8.41
C ILE A 260 14.13 -15.47 9.03
N ASP A 261 14.49 -14.89 10.15
CA ASP A 261 13.81 -13.75 10.75
C ASP A 261 14.45 -12.47 10.21
N LEU A 262 13.72 -11.71 9.41
CA LEU A 262 14.21 -10.43 8.87
C LEU A 262 14.21 -9.31 9.92
N GLY A 263 13.72 -9.58 11.13
CA GLY A 263 13.81 -8.67 12.24
C GLY A 263 12.76 -7.57 12.22
N GLN A 264 13.11 -6.39 12.71
CA GLN A 264 12.25 -5.21 12.73
C GLN A 264 12.96 -4.04 12.07
N LEU A 265 12.30 -3.42 11.11
CA LEU A 265 12.73 -2.20 10.45
C LEU A 265 11.97 -1.02 11.06
N LEU A 266 12.72 -0.09 11.63
CA LEU A 266 12.23 1.17 12.16
C LEU A 266 12.75 2.30 11.29
N ILE A 267 11.85 3.15 10.80
CA ILE A 267 12.19 4.34 10.03
C ILE A 267 11.55 5.53 10.74
N GLN A 268 12.40 6.45 11.21
CA GLN A 268 11.95 7.63 11.92
C GLN A 268 12.63 8.87 11.36
N THR A 269 11.83 9.90 11.08
CA THR A 269 12.36 11.23 10.77
C THR A 269 12.72 11.97 12.06
N LYS A 270 13.96 12.45 12.15
CA LYS A 270 14.39 13.41 13.18
C LYS A 270 14.49 14.80 12.56
N PHE A 271 13.95 15.79 13.28
CA PHE A 271 14.09 17.20 12.94
C PHE A 271 15.17 17.80 13.83
N SER A 272 16.16 18.46 13.22
CA SER A 272 17.15 19.26 13.95
C SER A 272 16.69 20.71 14.03
N ASP A 273 16.61 21.26 15.24
CA ASP A 273 16.21 22.64 15.54
C ASP A 273 17.39 23.62 15.47
N ASP A 274 18.38 23.40 14.59
CA ASP A 274 19.50 24.33 14.44
C ASP A 274 19.05 25.59 13.65
N PRO A 275 19.01 26.79 14.27
CA PRO A 275 18.56 28.02 13.62
C PRO A 275 19.47 28.53 12.50
N THR A 276 20.64 27.91 12.30
CA THR A 276 21.61 28.29 11.25
C THR A 276 21.63 27.34 10.04
N CYS A 277 21.01 26.16 10.15
CA CYS A 277 20.94 25.19 9.06
C CYS A 277 19.55 25.18 8.41
N LEU A 278 19.52 25.16 7.07
CA LEU A 278 18.35 24.74 6.30
C LEU A 278 17.89 23.39 6.86
N LEU A 279 16.58 23.22 7.13
CA LEU A 279 16.01 22.00 7.74
C LEU A 279 16.70 20.74 7.22
N VAL A 280 17.46 20.08 8.08
CA VAL A 280 18.04 18.77 7.78
C VAL A 280 17.02 17.74 8.26
N GLU A 281 16.32 17.14 7.31
CA GLU A 281 15.51 15.95 7.56
C GLU A 281 16.47 14.75 7.59
N GLU A 282 16.68 14.16 8.77
CA GLU A 282 17.48 12.93 8.90
C GLU A 282 16.53 11.74 9.07
N GLN A 283 16.60 10.80 8.13
CA GLN A 283 15.89 9.53 8.23
C GLN A 283 16.82 8.52 8.87
N VAL A 284 16.47 8.06 10.07
CA VAL A 284 17.24 7.02 10.77
C VAL A 284 16.59 5.68 10.48
N ILE A 285 17.33 4.80 9.81
CA ILE A 285 16.90 3.44 9.51
C ILE A 285 17.58 2.49 10.49
N THR A 286 16.79 1.74 11.26
CA THR A 286 17.32 0.75 12.20
C THR A 286 16.72 -0.62 11.90
N VAL A 287 17.59 -1.61 11.69
CA VAL A 287 17.23 -3.02 11.57
C VAL A 287 17.62 -3.73 12.86
N LYS A 288 16.67 -4.39 13.51
CA LYS A 288 16.89 -5.12 14.77
C LYS A 288 16.58 -6.59 14.62
N ASN A 289 17.28 -7.44 15.36
CA ASN A 289 16.96 -8.86 15.56
C ASN A 289 16.88 -9.67 14.25
N LEU A 290 17.87 -9.49 13.37
CA LEU A 290 18.02 -10.38 12.22
C LEU A 290 18.55 -11.73 12.72
N LEU A 291 17.80 -12.80 12.47
CA LEU A 291 18.19 -14.15 12.85
C LEU A 291 18.09 -15.08 11.65
N THR A 292 19.10 -15.90 11.44
CA THR A 292 19.04 -17.00 10.49
C THR A 292 19.42 -18.27 11.22
N SER A 293 18.57 -19.29 11.19
CA SER A 293 18.81 -20.56 11.87
C SER A 293 18.42 -21.74 11.00
N ARG A 294 19.15 -22.85 11.16
CA ARG A 294 18.70 -24.14 10.64
C ARG A 294 17.70 -24.70 11.63
N VAL A 295 16.53 -25.12 11.17
CA VAL A 295 15.42 -25.57 12.03
C VAL A 295 15.00 -27.00 11.74
N HIS A 296 14.57 -27.69 12.79
CA HIS A 296 13.84 -28.94 12.73
C HIS A 296 12.40 -28.71 13.19
N LEU A 297 11.45 -29.12 12.36
CA LEU A 297 10.02 -28.89 12.49
C LEU A 297 9.33 -30.13 13.06
N SER A 298 8.34 -29.91 13.92
CA SER A 298 7.42 -30.93 14.40
C SER A 298 6.47 -31.40 13.29
N LYS A 299 5.63 -32.40 13.58
CA LYS A 299 4.52 -32.77 12.69
C LYS A 299 3.46 -31.67 12.52
N THR A 300 3.43 -30.68 13.42
CA THR A 300 2.53 -29.51 13.40
C THR A 300 3.17 -28.28 12.73
N ASN A 301 4.36 -28.41 12.14
CA ASN A 301 5.15 -27.33 11.53
C ASN A 301 5.64 -26.26 12.53
N GLU A 302 5.71 -26.60 13.81
CA GLU A 302 6.34 -25.76 14.84
C GLU A 302 7.84 -26.06 14.90
N ILE A 303 8.65 -25.05 15.22
CA ILE A 303 10.11 -25.21 15.35
C ILE A 303 10.39 -25.91 16.69
N VAL A 304 11.02 -27.09 16.63
CA VAL A 304 11.34 -27.93 17.80
C VAL A 304 12.79 -27.79 18.22
N ALA A 305 13.67 -27.59 17.25
CA ALA A 305 15.10 -27.37 17.46
C ALA A 305 15.62 -26.41 16.40
N ASP A 306 16.52 -25.52 16.81
CA ASP A 306 17.16 -24.54 15.95
C ASP A 306 18.66 -24.43 16.23
N ILE A 307 19.43 -24.19 15.17
CA ILE A 307 20.87 -23.90 15.23
C ILE A 307 21.07 -22.55 14.56
N ASN A 308 21.41 -21.54 15.35
CA ASN A 308 21.67 -20.19 14.84
C ASN A 308 22.89 -20.21 13.90
N LEU A 309 22.71 -19.67 12.70
CA LEU A 309 23.74 -19.50 11.68
C LEU A 309 24.24 -18.05 11.67
N LEU A 310 23.34 -17.09 11.86
CA LEU A 310 23.65 -15.66 11.92
C LEU A 310 22.68 -14.96 12.85
N GLU A 311 23.20 -14.08 13.69
CA GLU A 311 22.42 -13.23 14.59
C GLU A 311 22.99 -11.82 14.52
N CYS A 312 22.15 -10.84 14.22
CA CYS A 312 22.49 -9.42 14.26
C CYS A 312 21.47 -8.70 15.12
N ALA A 313 21.93 -8.18 16.26
CA ALA A 313 21.08 -7.53 17.24
C ALA A 313 20.58 -6.16 16.75
N GLU A 314 21.46 -5.33 16.19
CA GLU A 314 21.11 -3.98 15.73
C GLU A 314 22.06 -3.53 14.61
N LEU A 315 21.49 -2.98 13.55
CA LEU A 315 22.19 -2.38 12.42
C LEU A 315 21.57 -0.99 12.16
N HIS A 316 22.38 0.05 12.18
CA HIS A 316 22.00 1.41 11.81
C HIS A 316 22.51 1.71 10.40
N VAL A 317 21.64 2.24 9.54
CA VAL A 317 21.95 2.65 8.16
C VAL A 317 21.58 4.11 7.98
#